data_AF-A0A0Q3W4H3-F1
#
_entry.id   AF-A0A0Q3W4H3-F1
#
_cell.length_a   1.000
_cell.length_b   1.000
_cell.length_c   1.000
_cell.angle_alpha   90.00
_cell.angle_beta   90.00
_cell.angle_gamma   90.00
#
_symmetry.space_group_name_H-M   'P 1'
#
loop_
_entity.id
_entity.type
_entity.pdbx_description
1 polymer ?
#
loop_
_entity_poly.entity_id
_entity_poly.type
_entity_poly.pdbx_seq_one_letter_code
_entity_poly.pdbx_strand_id
1 'polypeptide(L)'
;MLLFVLPIYRVSAFEWEKEFENKMHAELSPLYDDNISLERGKERYRNRELYHYKYNDVVAWLELHLDFNKVKGRVFIADKKRFVRGFKPVFRDNYKASGIEISIINKSNEKIAEELIQSVMEYKEYAFKKRSLDITLLQGLAKHVDYKSILKERH
;
A
#
# COMPACT_ATOMS: atom_id res chain seq x y z
N MET A 1 0.86 7.61 -18.81
CA MET A 1 2.20 7.37 -18.23
C MET A 1 2.00 7.07 -16.77
N LEU A 2 2.54 5.97 -16.24
CA LEU A 2 2.45 5.68 -14.82
C LEU A 2 3.35 6.66 -14.04
N LEU A 3 2.78 7.32 -13.03
CA LEU A 3 3.49 8.25 -12.14
C LEU A 3 3.80 7.60 -10.79
N PHE A 4 2.77 7.03 -10.16
CA PHE A 4 2.87 6.48 -8.82
C PHE A 4 2.12 5.15 -8.71
N VAL A 5 2.60 4.27 -7.85
CA VAL A 5 1.92 3.04 -7.43
C VAL A 5 1.89 3.05 -5.90
N LEU A 6 0.68 3.04 -5.34
CA LEU A 6 0.47 3.15 -3.90
C LEU A 6 -0.13 1.84 -3.38
N PRO A 7 0.54 1.12 -2.48
CA PRO A 7 0.01 -0.13 -1.94
C PRO A 7 -1.08 0.15 -0.91
N ILE A 8 -2.17 -0.63 -1.00
CA ILE A 8 -3.24 -0.67 -0.03
C ILE A 8 -3.11 -1.98 0.74
N TYR A 9 -2.86 -1.88 2.04
CA TYR A 9 -2.68 -2.99 2.95
C TYR A 9 -3.98 -3.36 3.69
N ARG A 10 -4.07 -4.63 4.11
CA ARG A 10 -5.21 -5.17 4.85
C ARG A 10 -5.50 -4.38 6.12
N VAL A 11 -4.47 -4.01 6.85
CA VAL A 11 -4.48 -3.29 8.15
C VAL A 11 -3.32 -2.29 8.19
N SER A 12 -3.23 -1.43 9.20
CA SER A 12 -2.05 -0.58 9.41
C SER A 12 -0.81 -1.41 9.80
N ALA A 13 0.39 -0.84 9.64
CA ALA A 13 1.63 -1.48 10.08
C ALA A 13 1.61 -1.81 11.58
N PHE A 14 1.05 -0.91 12.40
CA PHE A 14 0.90 -1.12 13.84
C PHE A 14 -0.06 -2.28 14.18
N GLU A 15 -1.22 -2.32 13.53
CA GLU A 15 -2.17 -3.43 13.73
C GLU A 15 -1.59 -4.76 13.25
N TRP A 16 -0.85 -4.75 12.15
CA TRP A 16 -0.15 -5.93 11.65
C TRP A 16 0.87 -6.46 12.67
N GLU A 17 1.72 -5.59 13.21
CA GLU A 17 2.69 -5.94 14.25
C GLU A 17 2.00 -6.54 15.48
N LYS A 18 0.88 -5.94 15.92
CA LYS A 18 0.10 -6.43 17.05
C LYS A 18 -0.52 -7.81 16.79
N GLU A 19 -1.12 -8.01 15.61
CA GLU A 19 -1.65 -9.32 15.22
C GLU A 19 -0.54 -10.38 15.20
N PHE A 20 0.65 -10.02 14.72
CA PHE A 20 1.80 -10.89 14.69
C PHE A 20 2.30 -11.24 16.09
N GLU A 21 2.52 -10.27 16.96
CA GLU A 21 2.97 -10.49 18.34
C GLU A 21 2.00 -11.39 19.10
N ASN A 22 0.69 -11.17 18.95
CA ASN A 22 -0.33 -12.03 19.56
C ASN A 22 -0.26 -13.47 19.03
N LYS A 23 -0.07 -13.64 17.72
CA LYS A 23 0.05 -14.96 17.10
C LYS A 23 1.30 -15.69 17.57
N MET A 24 2.45 -15.01 17.54
CA MET A 24 3.73 -15.56 18.01
C MET A 24 3.64 -15.93 19.49
N HIS A 25 3.05 -15.08 20.32
CA HIS A 25 2.81 -15.39 21.72
C HIS A 25 1.92 -16.62 21.87
N ALA A 26 0.79 -16.72 21.16
CA ALA A 26 -0.09 -17.89 21.23
C ALA A 26 0.59 -19.20 20.77
N GLU A 27 1.48 -19.14 19.77
CA GLU A 27 2.23 -20.31 19.28
C GLU A 27 3.35 -20.74 20.24
N LEU A 28 4.03 -19.79 20.90
CA LEU A 28 5.20 -20.07 21.72
C LEU A 28 4.87 -20.26 23.20
N SER A 29 3.85 -19.58 23.74
CA SER A 29 3.49 -19.68 25.17
C SER A 29 3.26 -21.12 25.65
N PRO A 30 2.65 -22.03 24.88
CA PRO A 30 2.50 -23.43 25.30
C PRO A 30 3.80 -24.25 25.31
N LEU A 31 4.89 -23.72 24.73
CA LEU A 31 6.18 -24.42 24.57
C LEU A 31 7.21 -24.06 25.65
N TYR A 32 6.92 -23.06 26.49
CA TYR A 32 7.84 -22.55 27.50
C TYR A 32 7.11 -22.31 28.82
N ASP A 33 7.65 -22.85 29.91
CA ASP A 33 7.04 -22.76 31.24
C ASP A 33 7.38 -21.45 31.98
N ASP A 34 8.40 -20.72 31.53
CA ASP A 34 8.85 -19.48 32.14
C ASP A 34 8.98 -18.32 31.13
N ASN A 35 8.78 -17.09 31.63
CA ASN A 35 8.78 -15.89 30.80
C ASN A 35 10.14 -15.60 30.14
N ILE A 36 11.26 -15.95 30.79
CA ILE A 36 12.61 -15.66 30.24
C ILE A 36 12.86 -16.54 29.02
N SER A 37 12.54 -17.83 29.11
CA SER A 37 12.65 -18.76 27.99
C SER A 37 11.68 -18.43 26.86
N LEU A 38 10.47 -17.96 27.19
CA LEU A 38 9.49 -17.49 26.21
C LEU A 38 10.01 -16.28 25.42
N GLU A 39 10.56 -15.27 26.08
CA GLU A 39 11.09 -14.07 25.41
C GLU A 39 12.29 -14.42 24.52
N ARG A 40 13.20 -15.30 24.98
CA ARG A 40 14.29 -15.85 24.13
C ARG A 40 13.75 -16.66 22.95
N GLY A 41 12.63 -17.34 23.13
CA GLY A 41 11.91 -18.03 22.06
C GLY A 41 11.38 -17.06 20.99
N LYS A 42 10.72 -15.97 21.43
CA LYS A 42 10.21 -14.91 20.54
C LYS A 42 11.33 -14.23 19.77
N GLU A 43 12.44 -13.89 20.42
CA GLU A 43 13.58 -13.26 19.77
C GLU A 43 14.17 -14.15 18.66
N ARG A 44 14.37 -15.44 18.94
CA ARG A 44 14.82 -16.42 17.93
C ARG A 44 13.81 -16.56 16.79
N TYR A 45 12.52 -16.49 17.08
CA TYR A 45 11.45 -16.55 16.09
C TYR A 45 11.47 -15.34 15.15
N ARG A 46 11.66 -14.11 15.68
CA ARG A 46 11.79 -12.87 14.88
C ARG A 46 13.04 -12.86 13.97
N ASN A 47 14.12 -13.50 14.41
CA ASN A 47 15.42 -13.49 13.72
C ASN A 47 15.54 -14.51 12.58
N ARG A 48 14.59 -15.43 12.40
CA ARG A 48 14.61 -16.37 11.27
C ARG A 48 14.34 -15.64 9.95
N GLU A 49 15.20 -15.84 8.94
CA GLU A 49 15.18 -15.10 7.66
C GLU A 49 13.99 -15.42 6.73
N LEU A 50 13.36 -16.60 6.87
CA LEU A 50 12.27 -17.07 5.99
C LEU A 50 10.87 -16.51 6.35
N TYR A 51 10.80 -15.43 7.12
CA TYR A 51 9.54 -15.02 7.74
C TYR A 51 8.68 -14.12 6.86
N HIS A 52 7.81 -14.75 6.08
CA HIS A 52 6.74 -14.08 5.30
C HIS A 52 5.79 -13.21 6.14
N TYR A 53 5.74 -13.35 7.48
CA TYR A 53 4.89 -12.52 8.35
C TYR A 53 5.42 -11.11 8.63
N LYS A 54 6.64 -10.77 8.21
CA LYS A 54 7.18 -9.41 8.35
C LYS A 54 6.51 -8.40 7.41
N TYR A 55 5.78 -8.89 6.40
CA TYR A 55 5.19 -8.04 5.38
C TYR A 55 3.68 -8.11 5.46
N ASN A 56 3.06 -6.94 5.64
CA ASN A 56 1.61 -6.79 5.65
C ASN A 56 1.01 -7.18 4.29
N ASP A 57 -0.17 -7.77 4.32
CA ASP A 57 -0.85 -8.22 3.12
C ASP A 57 -1.31 -7.01 2.28
N VAL A 58 -0.73 -6.86 1.09
CA VAL A 58 -1.23 -5.91 0.08
C VAL A 58 -2.51 -6.48 -0.54
N VAL A 59 -3.61 -5.77 -0.40
CA VAL A 59 -4.94 -6.16 -0.90
C VAL A 59 -5.30 -5.46 -2.21
N ALA A 60 -4.64 -4.35 -2.52
CA ALA A 60 -4.78 -3.63 -3.78
C ALA A 60 -3.59 -2.70 -4.04
N TRP A 61 -3.44 -2.26 -5.28
CA TRP A 61 -2.51 -1.20 -5.68
C TRP A 61 -3.30 -0.10 -6.38
N LEU A 62 -3.12 1.15 -5.92
CA LEU A 62 -3.63 2.33 -6.60
C LEU A 62 -2.55 2.91 -7.49
N GLU A 63 -2.75 2.80 -8.78
CA GLU A 63 -1.90 3.38 -9.81
C GLU A 63 -2.41 4.77 -10.20
N LEU A 64 -1.52 5.74 -10.26
CA LEU A 64 -1.81 7.09 -10.73
C LEU A 64 -1.11 7.30 -12.06
N HIS A 65 -1.89 7.61 -13.09
CA HIS A 65 -1.42 7.74 -14.47
C HIS A 65 -1.63 9.16 -14.97
N LEU A 66 -0.60 9.76 -15.56
CA LEU A 66 -0.77 10.95 -16.38
C LEU A 66 -1.36 10.57 -17.75
N ASP A 67 -2.53 11.10 -18.04
CA ASP A 67 -3.29 10.95 -19.27
C ASP A 67 -3.64 12.33 -19.83
N PHE A 68 -2.92 12.74 -20.88
CA PHE A 68 -2.87 14.12 -21.36
C PHE A 68 -2.69 15.09 -20.18
N ASN A 69 -3.61 16.04 -20.04
CA ASN A 69 -3.66 17.09 -19.03
C ASN A 69 -4.26 16.67 -17.69
N LYS A 70 -4.47 15.37 -17.44
CA LYS A 70 -5.09 14.88 -16.22
C LYS A 70 -4.30 13.74 -15.60
N VAL A 71 -4.26 13.68 -14.27
CA VAL A 71 -3.85 12.47 -13.56
C VAL A 71 -5.10 11.68 -13.22
N LYS A 72 -5.12 10.41 -13.64
CA LYS A 72 -6.22 9.46 -13.44
C LYS A 72 -5.77 8.30 -12.58
N GLY A 73 -6.63 7.89 -11.65
CA GLY A 73 -6.37 6.72 -10.82
C GLY A 73 -7.00 5.43 -11.37
N ARG A 74 -6.25 4.34 -11.24
CA ARG A 74 -6.71 2.96 -11.50
C ARG A 74 -6.33 2.10 -10.32
N VAL A 75 -7.21 1.20 -9.92
CA VAL A 75 -6.92 0.26 -8.84
C VAL A 75 -6.85 -1.14 -9.37
N PHE A 76 -5.77 -1.81 -9.03
CA PHE A 76 -5.65 -3.25 -9.21
C PHE A 76 -5.95 -3.94 -7.87
N ILE A 77 -7.01 -4.75 -7.81
CA ILE A 77 -7.34 -5.50 -6.60
C ILE A 77 -6.56 -6.82 -6.62
N ALA A 78 -5.80 -7.08 -5.56
CA ALA A 78 -5.10 -8.35 -5.40
C ALA A 78 -6.13 -9.48 -5.32
N ASP A 79 -5.94 -10.54 -6.09
CA ASP A 79 -6.86 -11.67 -6.13
C ASP A 79 -7.07 -12.25 -4.72
N LYS A 80 -8.34 -12.44 -4.33
CA LYS A 80 -8.70 -13.09 -3.06
C LYS A 80 -8.12 -14.50 -3.05
N LYS A 81 -6.97 -14.70 -2.38
CA LYS A 81 -6.63 -16.02 -1.86
C LYS A 81 -6.93 -16.04 -0.38
N ARG A 82 -7.98 -16.80 -0.02
CA ARG A 82 -8.05 -17.46 1.28
C ARG A 82 -6.70 -18.18 1.46
N PHE A 83 -5.87 -17.60 2.32
CA PHE A 83 -4.66 -18.11 2.94
C PHE A 83 -4.24 -19.53 2.53
N VAL A 84 -3.56 -19.65 1.39
CA VAL A 84 -2.52 -20.68 1.23
C VAL A 84 -1.21 -19.91 1.25
N ARG A 85 -0.46 -20.05 2.34
CA ARG A 85 0.87 -19.46 2.53
C ARG A 85 1.81 -20.09 1.50
N GLY A 86 1.98 -19.42 0.37
CA GLY A 86 2.73 -19.91 -0.79
C GLY A 86 2.42 -19.03 -2.01
N PHE A 87 3.34 -18.15 -2.36
CA PHE A 87 3.12 -17.10 -3.35
C PHE A 87 3.14 -17.65 -4.78
N LYS A 88 2.01 -17.58 -5.48
CA LYS A 88 1.95 -17.57 -6.96
C LYS A 88 0.95 -16.48 -7.37
N PRO A 89 1.41 -15.30 -7.83
CA PRO A 89 0.54 -14.25 -8.30
C PRO A 89 -0.07 -14.66 -9.65
N VAL A 90 -1.38 -14.49 -9.79
CA VAL A 90 -2.10 -14.64 -11.06
C VAL A 90 -2.65 -13.25 -11.38
N PHE A 91 -2.21 -12.69 -12.52
CA PHE A 91 -2.33 -11.27 -12.85
C PHE A 91 -3.44 -10.97 -13.88
N ARG A 92 -4.64 -11.57 -13.78
CA ARG A 92 -5.66 -11.37 -14.82
C ARG A 92 -6.91 -10.67 -14.29
N ASP A 93 -7.17 -9.48 -14.86
CA ASP A 93 -8.47 -8.79 -14.99
C ASP A 93 -9.13 -8.06 -13.79
N ASN A 94 -8.42 -7.79 -12.69
CA ASN A 94 -8.98 -7.09 -11.52
C ASN A 94 -8.79 -5.56 -11.49
N TYR A 95 -8.60 -4.92 -12.64
CA TYR A 95 -8.49 -3.45 -12.71
C TYR A 95 -9.85 -2.77 -12.62
N LYS A 96 -9.96 -1.76 -11.74
CA LYS A 96 -11.14 -0.89 -11.60
C LYS A 96 -10.73 0.57 -11.71
N ALA A 97 -11.58 1.40 -12.29
CA ALA A 97 -11.40 2.85 -12.22
C ALA A 97 -11.57 3.29 -10.75
N SER A 98 -10.66 4.14 -10.26
CA SER A 98 -10.79 4.70 -8.91
C SER A 98 -11.71 5.92 -8.85
N GLY A 99 -12.06 6.51 -9.99
CA GLY A 99 -12.78 7.79 -10.04
C GLY A 99 -11.91 9.00 -9.69
N ILE A 100 -10.63 8.80 -9.37
CA ILE A 100 -9.67 9.90 -9.20
C ILE A 100 -9.36 10.47 -10.58
N GLU A 101 -9.69 11.75 -10.76
CA GLU A 101 -9.34 12.50 -11.96
C GLU A 101 -9.08 13.96 -11.57
N ILE A 102 -7.84 14.41 -11.75
CA ILE A 102 -7.43 15.78 -11.45
C ILE A 102 -6.74 16.41 -12.67
N SER A 103 -7.11 17.65 -12.98
CA SER A 103 -6.46 18.43 -14.04
C SER A 103 -5.14 19.03 -13.55
N ILE A 104 -4.11 18.99 -14.39
CA ILE A 104 -2.80 19.62 -14.13
C ILE A 104 -2.58 20.95 -14.87
N ILE A 105 -3.54 21.36 -15.72
CA ILE A 105 -3.45 22.63 -16.45
C ILE A 105 -3.55 23.82 -15.50
N ASN A 106 -2.71 24.82 -15.72
CA ASN A 106 -2.71 26.10 -15.00
C ASN A 106 -2.57 25.96 -13.47
N LYS A 107 -1.97 24.87 -13.01
CA LYS A 107 -1.66 24.64 -11.59
C LYS A 107 -0.14 24.61 -11.35
N SER A 108 0.25 24.92 -10.12
CA SER A 108 1.60 24.65 -9.64
C SER A 108 1.74 23.18 -9.23
N ASN A 109 2.97 22.68 -9.12
CA ASN A 109 3.20 21.28 -8.73
C ASN A 109 2.71 21.00 -7.30
N GLU A 110 2.81 22.00 -6.41
CA GLU A 110 2.28 21.94 -5.04
C GLU A 110 0.76 21.76 -5.08
N LYS A 111 0.06 22.57 -5.87
CA LYS A 111 -1.40 22.49 -5.96
C LYS A 111 -1.87 21.16 -6.54
N ILE A 112 -1.16 20.66 -7.56
CA ILE A 112 -1.41 19.35 -8.14
C ILE A 112 -1.22 18.25 -7.08
N ALA A 113 -0.13 18.31 -6.32
CA ALA A 113 0.18 17.34 -5.27
C ALA A 113 -0.87 17.34 -4.15
N GLU A 114 -1.29 18.52 -3.67
CA GLU A 114 -2.34 18.65 -2.66
C GLU A 114 -3.65 18.01 -3.11
N GLU A 115 -4.11 18.34 -4.32
CA GLU A 115 -5.35 17.77 -4.86
C GLU A 115 -5.24 16.26 -5.08
N LEU A 116 -4.09 15.77 -5.55
CA LEU A 116 -3.81 14.34 -5.68
C LEU A 116 -3.92 13.61 -4.36
N ILE A 117 -3.23 14.10 -3.32
CA ILE A 117 -3.25 13.51 -1.99
C ILE A 117 -4.68 13.50 -1.45
N GLN A 118 -5.40 14.62 -1.58
CA GLN A 118 -6.78 14.72 -1.12
C GLN A 118 -7.68 13.71 -1.83
N SER A 119 -7.67 13.65 -3.16
CA SER A 119 -8.48 12.69 -3.93
C SER A 119 -8.13 11.24 -3.62
N VAL A 120 -6.84 10.94 -3.40
CA VAL A 120 -6.37 9.61 -3.00
C VAL A 120 -6.92 9.23 -1.62
N MET A 121 -6.92 10.15 -0.66
CA MET A 121 -7.45 9.92 0.69
C MET A 121 -8.98 9.76 0.69
N GLU A 122 -9.70 10.58 -0.06
CA GLU A 122 -11.15 10.45 -0.25
C GLU A 122 -11.51 9.11 -0.87
N TYR A 123 -10.79 8.71 -1.92
CA TYR A 123 -10.98 7.40 -2.54
C TYR A 123 -10.72 6.26 -1.55
N LYS A 124 -9.66 6.36 -0.74
CA LYS A 124 -9.36 5.38 0.31
C LYS A 124 -10.52 5.28 1.30
N GLU A 125 -11.08 6.39 1.77
CA GLU A 125 -12.20 6.36 2.72
C GLU A 125 -13.47 5.77 2.11
N TYR A 126 -13.73 6.06 0.82
CA TYR A 126 -14.89 5.53 0.11
C TYR A 126 -14.78 4.03 -0.19
N ALA A 127 -13.70 3.60 -0.84
CA ALA A 127 -13.56 2.23 -1.37
C ALA A 127 -12.83 1.27 -0.42
N PHE A 128 -12.06 1.81 0.54
CA PHE A 128 -11.09 1.06 1.35
C PHE A 128 -11.08 1.51 2.83
N LYS A 129 -12.23 1.94 3.38
CA LYS A 129 -12.40 2.55 4.73
C LYS A 129 -11.57 1.94 5.86
N LYS A 130 -11.47 0.60 5.91
CA LYS A 130 -10.76 -0.16 6.97
C LYS A 130 -9.37 -0.68 6.57
N ARG A 131 -8.85 -0.22 5.44
CA ARG A 131 -7.53 -0.61 4.93
C ARG A 131 -6.54 0.52 5.19
N SER A 132 -5.26 0.18 5.21
CA SER A 132 -4.20 1.17 5.29
C SER A 132 -3.68 1.46 3.89
N LEU A 133 -3.58 2.72 3.52
CA LEU A 133 -2.97 3.13 2.26
C LEU A 133 -1.65 3.81 2.60
N ASP A 134 -0.58 3.35 1.98
CA ASP A 134 0.73 4.01 2.08
C ASP A 134 0.85 5.07 0.98
N ILE A 135 0.86 6.33 1.43
CA ILE A 135 1.04 7.51 0.58
C ILE A 135 2.37 8.20 0.83
N THR A 136 3.30 7.60 1.59
CA THR A 136 4.56 8.26 1.97
C THR A 136 5.35 8.70 0.74
N LEU A 137 5.40 7.85 -0.30
CA LEU A 137 6.05 8.19 -1.55
C LEU A 137 5.35 9.34 -2.28
N LEU A 138 4.01 9.35 -2.31
CA LEU A 138 3.23 10.43 -2.91
C LEU A 138 3.48 11.76 -2.17
N GLN A 139 3.41 11.76 -0.83
CA GLN A 139 3.63 12.94 0.00
C GLN A 139 5.05 13.50 -0.15
N GLY A 140 6.05 12.62 -0.28
CA GLY A 140 7.45 13.02 -0.43
C GLY A 140 7.78 13.58 -1.81
N LEU A 141 7.21 13.02 -2.87
CA LEU A 141 7.68 13.28 -4.25
C LEU A 141 6.71 14.07 -5.12
N ALA A 142 5.39 14.04 -4.87
CA ALA A 142 4.40 14.60 -5.80
C ALA A 142 4.63 16.07 -6.16
N LYS A 143 5.06 16.89 -5.20
CA LYS A 143 5.35 18.32 -5.44
C LYS A 143 6.61 18.58 -6.27
N HIS A 144 7.49 17.60 -6.35
CA HIS A 144 8.76 17.69 -7.10
C HIS A 144 8.66 17.13 -8.51
N VAL A 145 7.54 16.52 -8.87
CA VAL A 145 7.30 16.05 -10.23
C VAL A 145 7.02 17.24 -11.13
N ASP A 146 7.81 17.40 -12.19
CA ASP A 146 7.56 18.41 -13.23
C ASP A 146 6.50 17.90 -14.23
N TYR A 147 5.23 18.01 -13.82
CA TYR A 147 4.09 17.61 -14.63
C TYR A 147 4.02 18.33 -15.99
N LYS A 148 4.53 19.57 -16.07
CA LYS A 148 4.48 20.38 -17.29
C LYS A 148 5.52 19.94 -18.30
N SER A 149 6.73 19.59 -17.85
CA SER A 149 7.76 19.07 -18.75
C SER A 149 7.35 17.71 -19.33
N ILE A 150 6.75 16.84 -18.51
CA ILE A 150 6.22 15.55 -18.96
C ILE A 150 5.13 15.71 -20.04
N LEU A 151 4.30 16.75 -19.96
CA LEU A 151 3.29 17.06 -20.99
C LEU A 151 3.94 17.42 -22.33
N LYS A 152 5.03 18.19 -22.32
CA LYS A 152 5.67 18.69 -23.54
C LYS A 152 6.36 17.59 -24.35
N GLU A 153 6.92 16.58 -23.70
CA GLU A 153 7.57 15.45 -24.38
C GLU A 153 6.59 14.52 -25.12
N ARG A 154 5.27 14.73 -24.94
CA ARG A 154 4.21 13.93 -25.58
C ARG A 154 3.57 14.60 -26.80
N HIS A 155 4.00 15.82 -27.12
CA HIS A 155 3.59 16.59 -28.30
C HIS A 155 4.76 16.72 -29.27
#